data_AF-A0A425CRA6-F1
#
_entry.id   AF-A0A425CRA6-F1
#
_cell.length_a   1.000
_cell.length_b   1.000
_cell.length_c   1.000
_cell.angle_alpha   90.00
_cell.angle_beta   90.00
_cell.angle_gamma   90.00
#
_symmetry.space_group_name_H-M   'P 1'
#
loop_
_entity.id
_entity.type
_entity.pdbx_description
1 polymer ?
#
loop_
_entity_poly.entity_id
_entity_poly.type
_entity_poly.pdbx_seq_one_letter_code
_entity_poly.pdbx_strand_id
1 'polypeptide(L)'
;MRAKPNLTDIDRNAILQQLLTRMVDHKTLVHGSLKDLAKVFNVNRTTVSRTWKRAMVDFTNTTRPCSSVASRIKGQSGRNFKHVSVAERLKKIPKTQRTTFRSIAAAMNMSRSTLHAYYKRGIFVKYTSTVRPLLTDANKATTDMEEKVEELAVEISAALDMGEFCSQIERLGVDDELDEDLLEILGLDIE
;
A
#
# COMPACT_ATOMS: atom_id res chain seq x y z
N MET A 1 36.13 -30.02 -23.09
CA MET A 1 36.57 -28.63 -23.36
C MET A 1 35.73 -27.67 -22.54
N ARG A 2 36.33 -26.71 -21.83
CA ARG A 2 35.58 -25.65 -21.14
C ARG A 2 35.04 -24.64 -22.17
N ALA A 3 33.80 -24.19 -21.98
CA ALA A 3 33.22 -23.15 -22.84
C ALA A 3 34.02 -21.84 -22.68
N LYS A 4 34.23 -21.12 -23.79
CA LYS A 4 34.85 -19.80 -23.75
C LYS A 4 33.99 -18.83 -22.94
N PRO A 5 34.58 -17.92 -22.15
CA PRO A 5 33.83 -16.93 -21.40
C PRO A 5 33.06 -15.99 -22.32
N ASN A 6 31.96 -15.43 -21.81
CA ASN A 6 31.19 -14.42 -22.53
C ASN A 6 31.98 -13.12 -22.63
N LEU A 7 31.82 -12.43 -23.76
CA LEU A 7 32.45 -11.15 -24.02
C LEU A 7 32.00 -10.08 -23.00
N THR A 8 32.93 -9.31 -22.45
CA THR A 8 32.61 -8.25 -21.48
C THR A 8 31.86 -7.09 -22.15
N ASP A 9 31.28 -6.19 -21.35
CA ASP A 9 30.59 -5.02 -21.89
C ASP A 9 31.54 -4.05 -22.58
N ILE A 10 32.72 -3.87 -21.98
CA ILE A 10 33.80 -3.04 -22.50
C ILE A 10 34.24 -3.56 -23.86
N ASP A 11 34.51 -4.87 -23.98
CA ASP A 11 34.93 -5.46 -25.26
C ASP A 11 33.84 -5.34 -26.33
N ARG A 12 32.56 -5.49 -25.97
CA ARG A 12 31.44 -5.31 -26.91
C ARG A 12 31.35 -3.88 -27.43
N ASN A 13 31.57 -2.89 -26.57
CA ASN A 13 31.60 -1.49 -26.96
C ASN A 13 32.84 -1.15 -27.78
N ALA A 14 34.02 -1.71 -27.44
CA ALA A 14 35.24 -1.55 -28.21
C ALA A 14 35.11 -2.12 -29.64
N ILE A 15 34.48 -3.30 -29.79
CA ILE A 15 34.14 -3.86 -31.10
C ILE A 15 33.24 -2.91 -31.89
N LEU A 16 32.21 -2.34 -31.26
CA LEU A 16 31.31 -1.41 -31.94
C LEU A 16 32.06 -0.16 -32.42
N GLN A 17 32.82 0.48 -31.54
CA GLN A 17 33.60 1.68 -31.88
C GLN A 17 34.56 1.42 -33.04
N GLN A 18 35.29 0.30 -32.99
CA GLN A 18 36.21 -0.09 -34.07
C GLN A 18 35.52 -0.47 -35.38
N LEU A 19 34.25 -0.92 -35.35
CA LEU A 19 33.45 -1.12 -36.55
C LEU A 19 32.96 0.21 -37.13
N LEU A 20 32.55 1.14 -36.28
CA LEU A 20 32.12 2.48 -36.67
C LEU A 20 33.26 3.24 -37.40
N THR A 21 34.50 3.13 -36.91
CA THR A 21 35.67 3.71 -37.59
C THR A 21 35.95 3.09 -38.97
N ARG A 22 35.55 1.83 -39.19
CA ARG A 22 35.74 1.09 -40.44
C ARG A 22 34.51 1.12 -41.35
N MET A 23 33.58 2.04 -41.12
CA MET A 23 32.44 2.28 -42.01
C MET A 23 32.81 3.19 -43.18
N VAL A 24 32.21 2.92 -44.33
CA VAL A 24 32.25 3.76 -45.53
C VAL A 24 30.90 4.45 -45.69
N ASP A 25 30.93 5.76 -45.92
CA ASP A 25 29.78 6.64 -46.19
C ASP A 25 28.62 6.51 -45.18
N HIS A 26 28.93 6.12 -43.93
CA HIS A 26 27.95 5.85 -42.87
C HIS A 26 26.86 4.83 -43.26
N LYS A 27 27.06 4.06 -44.32
CA LYS A 27 26.08 3.12 -44.88
C LYS A 27 26.54 1.67 -44.81
N THR A 28 27.82 1.41 -45.09
CA THR A 28 28.31 0.03 -45.22
C THR A 28 29.63 -0.18 -44.49
N LEU A 29 29.90 -1.42 -44.08
CA LEU A 29 31.18 -1.80 -43.51
C LEU A 29 32.13 -2.24 -44.62
N VAL A 30 33.41 -1.88 -44.49
CA VAL A 30 34.46 -2.39 -45.39
C VAL A 30 34.47 -3.92 -45.35
N HIS A 31 34.66 -4.54 -46.52
CA HIS A 31 34.76 -5.98 -46.64
C HIS A 31 35.87 -6.54 -45.71
N GLY A 32 35.63 -7.70 -45.08
CA GLY A 32 36.63 -8.32 -44.20
C GLY A 32 36.70 -7.77 -42.77
N SER A 33 36.21 -6.55 -42.51
CA SER A 33 36.26 -5.88 -41.19
C SER A 33 35.78 -6.75 -40.01
N LEU A 34 34.66 -7.47 -40.19
CA LEU A 34 34.13 -8.41 -39.19
C LEU A 34 35.06 -9.59 -38.90
N LYS A 35 35.76 -10.09 -39.92
CA LYS A 35 36.71 -11.21 -39.81
C LYS A 35 38.00 -10.75 -39.14
N ASP A 36 38.45 -9.54 -39.44
CA ASP A 36 39.67 -8.98 -38.85
C ASP A 36 39.47 -8.70 -37.37
N LEU A 37 38.35 -8.10 -36.99
CA LEU A 37 38.00 -7.89 -35.58
C LEU A 37 37.78 -9.20 -34.83
N ALA A 38 37.24 -10.23 -35.49
CA ALA A 38 37.10 -11.54 -34.88
C ALA A 38 38.46 -12.14 -34.50
N LYS A 39 39.51 -11.92 -35.30
CA LYS A 39 40.88 -12.32 -34.97
C LYS A 39 41.44 -11.51 -33.79
N VAL A 40 41.30 -10.18 -33.83
CA VAL A 40 41.80 -9.28 -32.77
C VAL A 40 41.22 -9.63 -31.40
N PHE A 41 39.91 -9.85 -31.33
CA PHE A 41 39.21 -10.17 -30.09
C PHE A 41 39.14 -11.68 -29.79
N ASN A 42 39.75 -12.54 -30.61
CA ASN A 42 39.73 -14.01 -30.48
C ASN A 42 38.31 -14.61 -30.31
N VAL A 43 37.34 -14.03 -31.03
CA VAL A 43 35.94 -14.45 -31.03
C VAL A 43 35.54 -14.99 -32.40
N ASN A 44 34.44 -15.74 -32.45
CA ASN A 44 33.88 -16.14 -33.73
C ASN A 44 33.32 -14.91 -34.47
N ARG A 45 33.51 -14.81 -35.80
CA ARG A 45 32.93 -13.79 -36.67
C ARG A 45 31.43 -13.58 -36.42
N THR A 46 30.69 -14.65 -36.11
CA THR A 46 29.26 -14.57 -35.81
C THR A 46 28.95 -13.74 -34.55
N THR A 47 29.83 -13.75 -33.55
CA THR A 47 29.70 -12.91 -32.35
C THR A 47 29.82 -11.44 -32.71
N VAL A 48 30.83 -11.08 -33.50
CA VAL A 48 31.05 -9.70 -34.01
C VAL A 48 29.89 -9.25 -34.90
N SER A 49 29.37 -10.15 -35.75
CA SER A 49 28.19 -9.85 -36.57
C SER A 49 26.94 -9.62 -35.72
N ARG A 50 26.74 -10.40 -34.64
CA ARG A 50 25.61 -10.21 -33.71
C ARG A 50 25.72 -8.90 -32.93
N THR A 51 26.92 -8.50 -32.50
CA THR A 51 27.12 -7.20 -31.83
C THR A 51 26.82 -6.06 -32.79
N TRP A 52 27.26 -6.15 -34.06
CA TRP A 52 26.94 -5.16 -35.09
C TRP A 52 25.44 -5.02 -35.34
N LYS A 53 24.76 -6.13 -35.62
CA LYS A 53 23.30 -6.13 -35.84
C LYS A 53 22.54 -5.62 -34.61
N ARG A 54 23.04 -5.89 -33.40
CA ARG A 54 22.43 -5.42 -32.15
C ARG A 54 22.56 -3.91 -31.98
N ALA A 55 23.68 -3.33 -32.40
CA ALA A 55 23.91 -1.90 -32.28
C ALA A 55 22.90 -1.08 -33.10
N MET A 56 22.25 -1.67 -34.12
CA MET A 56 21.23 -1.02 -34.95
C MET A 56 21.63 0.42 -35.26
N VAL A 57 22.80 0.55 -35.91
CA VAL A 57 23.42 1.85 -36.17
C VAL A 57 22.54 2.59 -37.16
N ASP A 58 22.01 3.74 -36.73
CA ASP A 58 21.16 4.60 -37.52
C ASP A 58 21.62 6.05 -37.35
N PHE A 59 22.22 6.59 -38.41
CA PHE A 59 22.75 7.95 -38.41
C PHE A 59 21.69 9.01 -38.71
N THR A 60 20.43 8.63 -38.95
CA THR A 60 19.33 9.61 -39.08
C THR A 60 18.92 10.20 -37.73
N ASN A 61 19.22 9.49 -36.63
CA ASN A 61 18.91 9.92 -35.28
C ASN A 61 20.10 10.65 -34.65
N THR A 62 20.06 11.99 -34.64
CA THR A 62 21.13 12.85 -34.12
C THR A 62 21.44 12.63 -32.63
N THR A 63 20.46 12.17 -31.83
CA THR A 63 20.60 12.08 -30.37
C THR A 63 21.18 10.74 -29.92
N ARG A 64 20.82 9.65 -30.60
CA ARG A 64 21.34 8.31 -30.27
C ARG A 64 21.55 7.50 -31.55
N PRO A 65 22.75 7.56 -32.14
CA PRO A 65 23.04 6.86 -33.39
C PRO A 65 23.19 5.34 -33.23
N CYS A 66 23.28 4.82 -32.00
CA CYS A 66 23.43 3.39 -31.73
C CYS A 66 22.57 2.92 -30.54
N SER A 67 21.98 1.75 -30.68
CA SER A 67 21.34 1.00 -29.60
C SER A 67 22.37 0.29 -28.71
N SER A 68 21.93 -0.11 -27.51
CA SER A 68 22.81 -0.76 -26.53
C SER A 68 23.28 -2.15 -27.00
N VAL A 69 24.59 -2.37 -26.97
CA VAL A 69 25.23 -3.66 -27.28
C VAL A 69 25.39 -4.53 -26.02
N ALA A 70 24.83 -4.10 -24.89
CA ALA A 70 24.92 -4.82 -23.63
C ALA A 70 24.42 -6.27 -23.73
N SER A 71 24.95 -7.14 -22.87
CA SER A 71 24.53 -8.54 -22.82
C SER A 71 23.09 -8.63 -22.32
N ARG A 72 22.24 -9.32 -23.07
CA ARG A 72 20.85 -9.58 -22.68
C ARG A 72 20.72 -10.69 -21.65
N ILE A 73 21.80 -11.43 -21.36
CA ILE A 73 21.80 -12.52 -20.37
C ILE A 73 21.48 -11.96 -18.98
N LYS A 74 21.99 -10.76 -18.65
CA LYS A 74 21.70 -10.13 -17.37
C LYS A 74 20.22 -9.75 -17.34
N GLY A 75 19.46 -10.33 -16.41
CA GLY A 75 18.02 -10.09 -16.26
C GLY A 75 17.09 -10.98 -17.11
N GLN A 76 17.58 -11.60 -18.19
CA GLN A 76 16.81 -12.60 -18.97
C GLN A 76 17.29 -14.04 -18.75
N SER A 77 18.25 -14.25 -17.86
CA SER A 77 18.73 -15.58 -17.49
C SER A 77 17.97 -16.15 -16.30
N GLY A 78 17.97 -17.48 -16.20
CA GLY A 78 17.36 -18.22 -15.12
C GLY A 78 15.97 -18.77 -15.46
N ARG A 79 15.24 -19.17 -14.41
CA ARG A 79 13.94 -19.82 -14.56
C ARG A 79 12.86 -18.79 -14.92
N ASN A 80 12.28 -18.97 -16.11
CA ASN A 80 11.12 -18.21 -16.57
C ASN A 80 9.93 -18.34 -15.61
N PHE A 81 9.09 -17.30 -15.60
CA PHE A 81 7.85 -17.30 -14.85
C PHE A 81 6.88 -18.34 -15.42
N LYS A 82 6.20 -19.09 -14.54
CA LYS A 82 5.22 -20.11 -14.95
C LYS A 82 3.94 -19.51 -15.53
N HIS A 83 3.54 -18.36 -14.99
CA HIS A 83 2.33 -17.63 -15.36
C HIS A 83 2.71 -16.23 -15.83
N VAL A 84 2.09 -15.82 -16.93
CA VAL A 84 2.14 -14.46 -17.48
C VAL A 84 1.05 -13.60 -16.82
N SER A 85 1.25 -12.28 -16.77
CA SER A 85 0.21 -11.32 -16.34
C SER A 85 -0.39 -11.54 -14.95
N VAL A 86 0.39 -12.06 -14.00
CA VAL A 86 -0.08 -12.29 -12.61
C VAL A 86 -0.61 -11.00 -11.96
N ALA A 87 0.04 -9.87 -12.19
CA ALA A 87 -0.41 -8.58 -11.67
C ALA A 87 -1.78 -8.15 -12.24
N GLU A 88 -2.02 -8.37 -13.52
CA GLU A 88 -3.29 -8.03 -14.18
C GLU A 88 -4.42 -8.94 -13.68
N ARG A 89 -4.13 -10.23 -13.52
CA ARG A 89 -5.08 -11.19 -12.93
C ARG A 89 -5.42 -10.81 -11.49
N LEU A 90 -4.43 -10.43 -10.68
CA LEU A 90 -4.64 -9.95 -9.32
C LEU A 90 -5.53 -8.69 -9.29
N LYS A 91 -5.38 -7.77 -10.27
CA LYS A 91 -6.22 -6.56 -10.40
C LYS A 91 -7.69 -6.87 -10.73
N LYS A 92 -8.02 -8.05 -11.25
CA LYS A 92 -9.42 -8.45 -11.53
C LYS A 92 -10.15 -9.02 -10.31
N ILE A 93 -9.42 -9.53 -9.32
CA ILE A 93 -9.99 -10.15 -8.12
C ILE A 93 -10.65 -9.07 -7.23
N PRO A 94 -11.83 -9.24 -6.62
CA PRO A 94 -12.38 -8.26 -5.69
C PRO A 94 -11.43 -7.94 -4.53
N LYS A 95 -11.41 -6.69 -4.04
CA LYS A 95 -10.51 -6.27 -2.93
C LYS A 95 -10.67 -7.14 -1.67
N THR A 96 -11.90 -7.59 -1.38
CA THR A 96 -12.24 -8.48 -0.25
C THR A 96 -11.45 -9.80 -0.28
N GLN A 97 -11.10 -10.30 -1.46
CA GLN A 97 -10.36 -11.55 -1.64
C GLN A 97 -8.83 -11.34 -1.80
N ARG A 98 -8.33 -10.09 -1.72
CA ARG A 98 -6.89 -9.76 -1.84
C ARG A 98 -6.17 -9.67 -0.49
N THR A 99 -6.74 -10.22 0.57
CA THR A 99 -6.24 -10.07 1.94
C THR A 99 -5.06 -10.99 2.26
N THR A 100 -5.20 -12.28 1.96
CA THR A 100 -4.22 -13.31 2.26
C THR A 100 -3.76 -14.03 1.01
N PHE A 101 -2.52 -14.52 1.01
CA PHE A 101 -2.02 -15.36 -0.08
C PHE A 101 -2.88 -16.60 -0.31
N ARG A 102 -3.54 -17.14 0.73
CA ARG A 102 -4.44 -18.29 0.62
C ARG A 102 -5.73 -17.92 -0.14
N SER A 103 -6.34 -16.78 0.19
CA SER A 103 -7.54 -16.30 -0.52
C SER A 103 -7.23 -15.98 -1.99
N ILE A 104 -6.11 -15.28 -2.22
CA ILE A 104 -5.62 -14.96 -3.57
C ILE A 104 -5.30 -16.24 -4.37
N ALA A 105 -4.69 -17.24 -3.73
CA ALA A 105 -4.39 -18.53 -4.34
C ALA A 105 -5.67 -19.24 -4.81
N ALA A 106 -6.70 -19.27 -3.97
CA ALA A 106 -8.00 -19.84 -4.31
C ALA A 106 -8.65 -19.07 -5.47
N ALA A 107 -8.67 -17.74 -5.42
CA ALA A 107 -9.26 -16.90 -6.47
C ALA A 107 -8.51 -16.99 -7.82
N MET A 108 -7.18 -17.19 -7.81
CA MET A 108 -6.38 -17.32 -9.04
C MET A 108 -6.14 -18.75 -9.52
N ASN A 109 -6.60 -19.78 -8.79
CA ASN A 109 -6.26 -21.18 -9.03
C ASN A 109 -4.74 -21.39 -9.15
N MET A 110 -3.98 -20.84 -8.19
CA MET A 110 -2.52 -20.92 -8.16
C MET A 110 -2.04 -21.40 -6.80
N SER A 111 -0.92 -22.13 -6.77
CA SER A 111 -0.35 -22.53 -5.48
C SER A 111 0.14 -21.31 -4.68
N ARG A 112 -0.02 -21.37 -3.36
CA ARG A 112 0.46 -20.33 -2.43
C ARG A 112 1.96 -20.08 -2.57
N SER A 113 2.76 -21.14 -2.77
CA SER A 113 4.22 -21.00 -2.92
C SER A 113 4.58 -20.26 -4.20
N THR A 114 3.88 -20.50 -5.31
CA THR A 114 4.05 -19.75 -6.55
C THR A 114 3.77 -18.26 -6.34
N LEU A 115 2.66 -17.91 -5.68
CA LEU A 115 2.32 -16.52 -5.39
C LEU A 115 3.34 -15.83 -4.48
N HIS A 116 3.85 -16.54 -3.48
CA HIS A 116 4.89 -16.00 -2.60
C HIS A 116 6.21 -15.73 -3.36
N ALA A 117 6.59 -16.60 -4.30
CA ALA A 117 7.75 -16.37 -5.16
C ALA A 117 7.57 -15.12 -6.05
N TYR A 118 6.36 -14.90 -6.56
CA TYR A 118 6.04 -13.69 -7.33
C TYR A 118 6.06 -12.41 -6.49
N TYR A 119 5.58 -12.48 -5.25
CA TYR A 119 5.69 -11.39 -4.29
C TYR A 119 7.15 -11.04 -4.00
N LYS A 120 8.01 -12.04 -3.73
CA LYS A 120 9.45 -11.81 -3.48
C LYS A 120 10.20 -11.22 -4.68
N ARG A 121 9.74 -11.49 -5.89
CA ARG A 121 10.27 -10.91 -7.14
C ARG A 121 9.70 -9.52 -7.45
N GLY A 122 8.77 -9.00 -6.64
CA GLY A 122 8.22 -7.65 -6.79
C GLY A 122 7.15 -7.51 -7.87
N ILE A 123 6.49 -8.60 -8.31
CA ILE A 123 5.42 -8.51 -9.33
C ILE A 123 4.20 -7.75 -8.80
N PHE A 124 3.91 -7.90 -7.52
CA PHE A 124 2.86 -7.17 -6.84
C PHE A 124 3.23 -6.96 -5.37
N VAL A 125 2.65 -5.93 -4.76
CA VAL A 125 2.94 -5.51 -3.39
C VAL A 125 1.69 -5.70 -2.52
N LYS A 126 1.90 -5.99 -1.23
CA LYS A 126 0.83 -6.01 -0.24
C LYS A 126 0.55 -4.57 0.18
N TYR A 127 -0.69 -4.11 -0.02
CA TYR A 127 -1.15 -2.83 0.51
C TYR A 127 -2.02 -3.08 1.73
N THR A 128 -1.73 -2.37 2.81
CA THR A 128 -2.59 -2.27 3.98
C THR A 128 -3.04 -0.82 4.08
N SER A 129 -4.35 -0.58 4.03
CA SER A 129 -4.91 0.73 4.34
C SER A 129 -5.40 0.73 5.77
N THR A 130 -4.88 1.62 6.60
CA THR A 130 -5.50 1.93 7.90
C THR A 130 -6.53 3.02 7.64
N VAL A 131 -7.81 2.63 7.57
CA VAL A 131 -8.89 3.60 7.61
C VAL A 131 -9.11 3.93 9.09
N ARG A 132 -8.94 5.20 9.48
CA ARG A 132 -9.46 5.66 10.77
C ARG A 132 -10.98 5.69 10.61
N PRO A 133 -11.75 4.82 11.29
CA PRO A 133 -13.20 4.90 11.20
C PRO A 133 -13.62 6.28 11.68
N LEU A 134 -14.44 6.98 10.90
CA LEU A 134 -15.06 8.21 11.34
C LEU A 134 -16.00 7.85 12.49
N LEU A 135 -15.84 8.49 13.64
CA LEU A 135 -16.75 8.27 14.76
C LEU A 135 -18.14 8.76 14.36
N THR A 136 -19.08 7.82 14.25
CA THR A 136 -20.51 8.11 14.18
C THR A 136 -20.94 8.82 15.45
N ASP A 137 -21.95 9.70 15.38
CA ASP A 137 -22.37 10.50 16.55
C ASP A 137 -22.80 9.63 17.74
N ALA A 138 -23.36 8.45 17.46
CA ALA A 138 -23.63 7.42 18.48
C ALA A 138 -22.39 6.95 19.25
N ASN A 139 -21.21 6.91 18.61
CA ASN A 139 -19.96 6.49 19.24
C ASN A 139 -19.28 7.65 20.01
N LYS A 140 -19.66 8.91 19.75
CA LYS A 140 -19.22 10.07 20.54
C LYS A 140 -20.02 10.16 21.84
N ALA A 141 -21.34 10.01 21.76
CA ALA A 141 -22.23 10.04 22.93
C ALA A 141 -21.96 8.92 23.97
N THR A 142 -21.26 7.85 23.58
CA THR A 142 -20.79 6.81 24.51
C THR A 142 -19.53 7.19 25.27
N THR A 143 -18.71 8.10 24.76
CA THR A 143 -17.49 8.57 25.44
C THR A 143 -17.74 9.77 26.34
N ASP A 144 -18.83 10.50 26.12
CA ASP A 144 -19.23 11.68 26.89
C ASP A 144 -19.95 11.27 28.20
N MET A 145 -19.31 10.37 28.95
CA MET A 145 -19.78 9.95 30.27
C MET A 145 -19.64 11.08 31.30
N GLU A 146 -18.73 12.03 31.08
CA GLU A 146 -18.51 13.20 31.95
C GLU A 146 -19.75 14.09 32.03
N GLU A 147 -20.39 14.40 30.89
CA GLU A 147 -21.61 15.24 30.86
C GLU A 147 -22.80 14.55 31.56
N LYS A 148 -22.93 13.23 31.40
CA LYS A 148 -23.95 12.44 32.10
C LYS A 148 -23.71 12.34 33.60
N VAL A 149 -22.44 12.32 34.03
CA VAL A 149 -22.07 12.33 35.44
C VAL A 149 -22.38 13.68 36.09
N GLU A 150 -22.15 14.79 35.38
CA GLU A 150 -22.53 16.13 35.84
C GLU A 150 -24.06 16.29 35.94
N GLU A 151 -24.82 15.81 34.96
CA GLU A 151 -26.29 15.84 34.99
C GLU A 151 -26.85 15.03 36.17
N LEU A 152 -26.35 13.81 36.40
CA LEU A 152 -26.73 12.97 37.54
C LEU A 152 -26.33 13.60 38.89
N ALA A 153 -25.19 14.29 38.97
CA ALA A 153 -24.77 14.96 40.19
C ALA A 153 -25.72 16.10 40.58
N VAL A 154 -26.20 16.87 39.60
CA VAL A 154 -27.19 17.94 39.82
C VAL A 154 -28.52 17.35 40.29
N GLU A 155 -28.99 16.27 39.67
CA GLU A 155 -30.25 15.61 40.06
C GLU A 155 -30.19 15.04 41.47
N ILE A 156 -29.06 14.45 41.87
CA ILE A 156 -28.84 13.96 43.24
C ILE A 156 -28.83 15.11 44.24
N SER A 157 -28.20 16.25 43.94
CA SER A 157 -28.22 17.41 44.85
C SER A 157 -29.64 17.94 45.08
N ALA A 158 -30.46 18.06 44.02
CA ALA A 158 -31.83 18.52 44.16
C ALA A 158 -32.70 17.54 44.98
N ALA A 159 -32.47 16.24 44.84
CA ALA A 159 -33.13 15.22 45.64
C ALA A 159 -32.72 15.28 47.13
N LEU A 160 -31.45 15.60 47.43
CA LEU A 160 -30.98 15.78 48.80
C LEU A 160 -31.58 17.03 49.44
N ASP A 161 -31.64 18.15 48.70
CA ASP A 161 -32.25 19.40 49.18
C ASP A 161 -33.75 19.22 49.50
N MET A 162 -34.48 18.49 48.64
CA MET A 162 -35.88 18.13 48.91
C MET A 162 -36.03 17.22 50.14
N GLY A 163 -35.07 16.32 50.39
CA GLY A 163 -35.04 15.48 51.59
C GLY A 163 -34.79 16.28 52.86
N GLU A 164 -33.91 17.27 52.81
CA GLU A 164 -33.67 18.20 53.92
C GLU A 164 -34.91 19.05 54.23
N PHE A 165 -35.62 19.51 53.20
CA PHE A 165 -36.88 20.24 53.35
C PHE A 165 -37.98 19.40 54.00
N CYS A 166 -38.17 18.15 53.54
CA CYS A 166 -39.12 17.21 54.14
C CYS A 166 -38.78 16.91 55.61
N SER A 167 -37.50 16.73 55.94
CA SER A 167 -37.07 16.49 57.33
C SER A 167 -37.22 17.72 58.23
N GLN A 168 -37.04 18.93 57.68
CA GLN A 168 -37.35 20.18 58.39
C GLN A 168 -38.85 20.33 58.64
N ILE A 169 -39.71 19.97 57.69
CA ILE A 169 -41.17 19.95 57.88
C ILE A 169 -41.58 18.96 58.98
N GLU A 170 -41.04 17.74 59.00
CA GLU A 170 -41.35 16.77 60.07
C GLU A 170 -40.89 17.24 61.46
N ARG A 171 -39.79 18.00 61.56
CA ARG A 171 -39.39 18.64 62.83
C ARG A 171 -40.26 19.83 63.21
N LEU A 172 -40.88 20.48 62.24
CA LEU A 172 -41.90 21.51 62.42
C LEU A 172 -43.29 20.87 62.46
N GLY A 173 -43.42 19.71 63.12
CA GLY A 173 -44.72 19.15 63.48
C GLY A 173 -45.57 20.26 64.07
N VAL A 174 -46.52 20.73 63.25
CA VAL A 174 -47.65 21.52 63.70
C VAL A 174 -48.39 20.54 64.60
N ASP A 175 -48.26 20.71 65.91
CA ASP A 175 -49.17 20.09 66.84
C ASP A 175 -50.57 20.55 66.40
N ASP A 176 -51.38 19.62 65.88
CA ASP A 176 -52.81 19.80 65.62
C ASP A 176 -53.59 19.91 66.95
N GLU A 177 -53.06 20.65 67.93
CA GLU A 177 -53.80 21.12 69.09
C GLU A 177 -54.26 22.55 68.76
N LEU A 178 -55.45 22.63 68.16
CA LEU A 178 -56.23 23.85 68.18
C LEU A 178 -56.48 24.21 69.65
N ASP A 179 -55.68 25.13 70.19
CA ASP A 179 -55.98 25.76 71.48
C ASP A 179 -57.41 26.31 71.40
N GLU A 180 -58.30 25.87 72.30
CA GLU A 180 -59.70 26.32 72.35
C GLU A 180 -59.82 27.86 72.42
N ASP A 181 -58.78 28.54 72.93
CA ASP A 181 -58.68 29.99 73.02
C ASP A 181 -58.58 30.68 71.63
N LEU A 182 -58.13 29.99 70.58
CA LEU A 182 -57.94 30.55 69.23
C LEU A 182 -59.20 30.42 68.35
N LEU A 183 -60.08 29.47 68.67
CA LEU A 183 -61.40 29.33 68.03
C LEU A 183 -62.37 30.45 68.48
N GLU A 184 -62.29 30.87 69.75
CA GLU A 184 -63.10 31.97 70.28
C GLU A 184 -62.68 33.35 69.73
N ILE A 185 -61.38 33.53 69.42
CA ILE A 185 -60.86 34.76 68.80
C ILE A 185 -61.30 34.92 67.33
N LEU A 186 -61.51 33.81 66.62
CA LEU A 186 -61.83 33.81 65.19
C LEU A 186 -63.33 33.73 64.89
N GLY A 187 -64.19 33.65 65.90
CA GLY A 187 -65.65 33.80 65.77
C GLY A 187 -66.31 32.74 64.88
N LEU A 188 -65.76 31.52 64.84
CA LEU A 188 -66.35 30.39 64.12
C LEU A 188 -67.15 29.54 65.12
N ASP A 189 -68.47 29.75 65.15
CA ASP A 189 -69.40 28.92 65.92
C ASP A 189 -69.33 27.46 65.44
N ILE A 190 -69.16 26.52 66.38
CA ILE A 190 -69.22 25.08 66.15
C ILE A 190 -70.54 24.58 66.74
N GLU A 191 -71.45 24.09 65.89
CA GLU A 191 -72.52 23.13 66.26
C GLU A 191 -71.98 21.69 66.22
#